data_AF-A0A3D3T347-F1
#
_entry.id   AF-A0A3D3T347-F1
#
_cell.length_a   1.000
_cell.length_b   1.000
_cell.length_c   1.000
_cell.angle_alpha   90.00
_cell.angle_beta   90.00
_cell.angle_gamma   90.00
#
_symmetry.space_group_name_H-M   'P 1'
#
loop_
_entity.id
_entity.type
_entity.pdbx_description
1 polymer ?
#
loop_
_entity_poly.entity_id
_entity_poly.type
_entity_poly.pdbx_seq_one_letter_code
_entity_poly.pdbx_strand_id
1 'polypeptide(L)'
;MSAYRLDVADEYSHKPTAEPNFNESVYVNGWDSRHKVGLWSRIGNRINEGHAEMSVCIYLPDGRVACQFQRPEITTNDKHEAGGLAYRVNEPFKSVSMKFDGEALLLDDPQILRTPREMFKTAPRVPCEFDFLATGLSPMNGGEPTDPGAETMYGRDFSLGHFNQHI
;
A
#
# COMPACT_ATOMS: atom_id res chain seq x y z
N MET A 1 -0.50 -15.70 26.72
CA MET A 1 -0.76 -16.17 25.35
C MET A 1 -1.01 -14.93 24.51
N SER A 2 -0.46 -14.86 23.30
CA SER A 2 -0.75 -13.76 22.37
C SER A 2 -2.27 -13.66 22.19
N ALA A 3 -2.86 -12.47 22.35
CA ALA A 3 -4.29 -12.24 22.10
C ALA A 3 -4.63 -12.24 20.60
N TYR A 4 -3.66 -12.58 19.75
CA TYR A 4 -3.74 -12.50 18.31
C TYR A 4 -3.18 -13.76 17.66
N ARG A 5 -3.85 -14.20 16.59
CA ARG A 5 -3.44 -15.26 15.68
C ARG A 5 -2.94 -14.62 14.37
N LEU A 6 -1.74 -15.00 13.96
CA LEU A 6 -1.24 -14.73 12.60
C LEU A 6 -1.43 -15.99 11.77
N ASP A 7 -2.21 -15.91 10.70
CA ASP A 7 -2.34 -16.97 9.71
C ASP A 7 -1.64 -16.51 8.42
N VAL A 8 -0.82 -17.38 7.81
CA VAL A 8 -0.16 -17.05 6.53
C VAL A 8 -1.17 -16.73 5.42
N ALA A 9 -2.40 -17.23 5.54
CA ALA A 9 -3.50 -16.86 4.66
C ALA A 9 -3.85 -15.37 4.71
N ASP A 10 -3.62 -14.69 5.85
CA ASP A 10 -3.96 -13.27 6.06
C ASP A 10 -3.08 -12.34 5.20
N GLU A 11 -1.96 -12.81 4.67
CA GLU A 11 -1.06 -12.02 3.82
C GLU A 11 -1.45 -12.02 2.34
N TYR A 12 -2.37 -12.90 1.97
CA TYR A 12 -2.95 -12.97 0.63
C TYR A 12 -4.32 -12.30 0.60
N SER A 13 -4.82 -12.06 -0.61
CA SER A 13 -6.15 -11.49 -0.80
C SER A 13 -7.25 -12.35 -0.18
N HIS A 14 -8.17 -11.72 0.52
CA HIS A 14 -9.33 -12.35 1.11
C HIS A 14 -10.50 -12.42 0.14
N LYS A 15 -11.46 -13.29 0.46
CA LYS A 15 -12.76 -13.27 -0.23
C LYS A 15 -13.51 -11.99 0.15
N PRO A 16 -13.97 -11.19 -0.82
CA PRO A 16 -14.73 -9.98 -0.53
C PRO A 16 -16.03 -10.30 0.21
N THR A 17 -16.33 -9.49 1.21
CA THR A 17 -17.61 -9.50 1.92
C THR A 17 -18.63 -8.62 1.20
N ALA A 18 -19.89 -8.61 1.64
CA ALA A 18 -20.99 -7.97 0.92
C ALA A 18 -21.07 -6.45 1.12
N GLU A 19 -20.28 -5.88 2.04
CA GLU A 19 -20.28 -4.47 2.36
C GLU A 19 -19.84 -3.66 1.13
N PRO A 20 -20.61 -2.64 0.70
CA PRO A 20 -20.32 -1.89 -0.52
C PRO A 20 -18.96 -1.18 -0.45
N ASN A 21 -18.48 -0.87 0.75
CA ASN A 21 -17.22 -0.18 1.00
C ASN A 21 -16.05 -1.12 1.34
N PHE A 22 -16.17 -2.43 1.10
CA PHE A 22 -15.07 -3.39 1.24
C PHE A 22 -13.77 -2.83 0.63
N ASN A 23 -12.69 -2.84 1.41
CA ASN A 23 -11.39 -2.31 1.01
C ASN A 23 -10.31 -3.22 1.55
N GLU A 24 -9.62 -3.90 0.65
CA GLU A 24 -8.46 -4.71 1.00
C GLU A 24 -7.20 -4.05 0.49
N SER A 25 -6.33 -3.65 1.42
CA SER A 25 -5.19 -2.82 1.06
C SER A 25 -3.90 -3.20 1.73
N VAL A 26 -2.82 -2.98 0.99
CA VAL A 26 -1.44 -3.13 1.43
C VAL A 26 -0.69 -1.82 1.17
N TYR A 27 0.30 -1.52 2.01
CA TYR A 27 1.22 -0.42 1.78
C TYR A 27 2.63 -0.81 2.18
N VAL A 28 3.61 -0.17 1.55
CA VAL A 28 5.01 -0.23 1.95
C VAL A 28 5.55 1.18 2.06
N ASN A 29 6.55 1.35 2.90
CA ASN A 29 7.34 2.57 2.96
C ASN A 29 8.79 2.25 3.30
N GLY A 30 9.70 3.13 2.89
CA GLY A 30 11.12 2.93 3.14
C GLY A 30 11.94 4.19 2.87
N TRP A 31 13.17 4.16 3.36
CA TRP A 31 14.16 5.22 3.15
C TRP A 31 15.50 4.60 2.78
N ASP A 32 16.02 4.97 1.60
CA ASP A 32 17.37 4.67 1.19
C ASP A 32 18.30 5.79 1.68
N SER A 33 19.06 5.52 2.74
CA SER A 33 20.02 6.48 3.31
C SER A 33 21.21 6.80 2.40
N ARG A 34 21.58 5.89 1.50
CA ARG A 34 22.71 6.06 0.58
C ARG A 34 22.34 7.02 -0.54
N HIS A 35 21.18 6.82 -1.15
CA HIS A 35 20.72 7.65 -2.26
C HIS A 35 19.85 8.82 -1.80
N LYS A 36 19.44 8.86 -0.52
CA LYS A 36 18.55 9.85 0.09
C LYS A 36 17.19 9.91 -0.60
N VAL A 37 16.64 8.73 -0.87
CA VAL A 37 15.33 8.57 -1.52
C VAL A 37 14.36 7.94 -0.53
N GLY A 38 13.18 8.54 -0.41
CA GLY A 38 12.07 7.96 0.34
C GLY A 38 11.03 7.37 -0.60
N LEU A 39 10.33 6.34 -0.15
CA LEU A 39 9.21 5.75 -0.87
C LEU A 39 8.04 5.53 0.11
N TRP A 40 6.84 5.84 -0.35
CA TRP A 40 5.59 5.36 0.20
C TRP A 40 4.67 4.96 -0.95
N SER A 41 4.08 3.76 -0.88
CA SER A 41 3.11 3.32 -1.87
C SER A 41 2.05 2.44 -1.25
N ARG A 42 0.82 2.57 -1.75
CA ARG A 42 -0.36 1.86 -1.29
C ARG A 42 -1.21 1.44 -2.47
N ILE A 43 -1.80 0.26 -2.39
CA ILE A 43 -2.89 -0.17 -3.27
C ILE A 43 -4.00 -0.77 -2.42
N GLY A 44 -5.24 -0.36 -2.67
CA GLY A 44 -6.43 -0.91 -2.03
C GLY A 44 -7.48 -1.32 -3.05
N ASN A 45 -7.88 -2.58 -3.04
CA ASN A 45 -8.94 -3.08 -3.91
C ASN A 45 -10.30 -2.75 -3.30
N ARG A 46 -11.11 -1.96 -4.03
CA ARG A 46 -12.52 -1.66 -3.70
C ARG A 46 -13.41 -2.40 -4.69
N ILE A 47 -13.31 -3.73 -4.66
CA ILE A 47 -13.90 -4.60 -5.70
C ILE A 47 -15.42 -4.44 -5.84
N ASN A 48 -16.13 -4.21 -4.74
CA ASN A 48 -17.58 -3.98 -4.76
C ASN A 48 -17.98 -2.64 -5.43
N GLU A 49 -17.01 -1.73 -5.61
CA GLU A 49 -17.14 -0.48 -6.37
C GLU A 49 -16.39 -0.53 -7.73
N GLY A 50 -15.86 -1.70 -8.11
CA GLY A 50 -15.25 -1.94 -9.43
C GLY A 50 -13.92 -1.24 -9.69
N HIS A 51 -13.22 -0.74 -8.67
CA HIS A 51 -11.93 -0.07 -8.84
C HIS A 51 -10.95 -0.36 -7.71
N ALA A 52 -9.66 -0.15 -7.98
CA ALA A 52 -8.65 -0.04 -6.94
C ALA A 52 -8.37 1.44 -6.66
N GLU A 53 -7.82 1.75 -5.49
CA GLU A 53 -7.22 3.04 -5.16
C GLU A 53 -5.72 2.84 -4.98
N MET A 54 -4.92 3.37 -5.90
CA MET A 54 -3.47 3.28 -5.82
C MET A 54 -2.83 4.63 -5.56
N SER A 55 -1.72 4.62 -4.85
CA SER A 55 -0.93 5.82 -4.58
C SER A 55 0.55 5.48 -4.53
N VAL A 56 1.37 6.34 -5.12
CA VAL A 56 2.83 6.29 -5.07
C VAL A 56 3.34 7.67 -4.73
N CYS A 57 4.27 7.77 -3.79
CA CYS A 57 5.01 8.97 -3.42
C CYS A 57 6.49 8.62 -3.28
N ILE A 58 7.33 9.22 -4.11
CA ILE A 58 8.78 9.07 -4.10
C ILE A 58 9.39 10.42 -3.74
N TYR A 59 10.11 10.48 -2.63
CA TYR A 59 10.79 11.66 -2.13
C TYR A 59 12.21 11.68 -2.70
N LEU A 60 12.49 12.63 -3.58
CA LEU A 60 13.75 12.72 -4.30
C LEU A 60 14.82 13.47 -3.51
N PRO A 61 16.13 13.24 -3.78
CA PRO A 61 17.22 13.78 -2.98
C PRO A 61 17.36 15.31 -3.04
N ASP A 62 16.78 15.93 -4.07
CA ASP A 62 16.78 17.37 -4.31
C ASP A 62 15.53 18.08 -3.74
N GLY A 63 14.71 17.37 -2.97
CA GLY A 63 13.51 17.90 -2.33
C GLY A 63 12.25 17.83 -3.20
N ARG A 64 12.38 17.39 -4.46
CA ARG A 64 11.23 17.13 -5.33
C ARG A 64 10.47 15.89 -4.89
N VAL A 65 9.23 15.76 -5.34
CA VAL A 65 8.41 14.56 -5.14
C VAL A 65 7.90 14.06 -6.49
N ALA A 66 8.09 12.78 -6.77
CA ALA A 66 7.37 12.11 -7.86
C ALA A 66 6.19 11.35 -7.25
N CYS A 67 4.96 11.62 -7.70
CA CYS A 67 3.78 10.97 -7.14
C CYS A 67 2.74 10.60 -8.19
N GLN A 68 1.90 9.63 -7.88
CA GLN A 68 0.77 9.22 -8.71
C GLN A 68 -0.39 8.77 -7.84
N PHE A 69 -1.61 9.13 -8.22
CA PHE A 69 -2.84 8.71 -7.56
C PHE A 69 -3.87 8.33 -8.63
N GLN A 70 -4.32 7.09 -8.61
CA GLN A 70 -5.25 6.59 -9.63
C GLN A 70 -6.37 5.77 -9.01
N ARG A 71 -7.47 5.68 -9.76
CA ARG A 71 -8.59 4.79 -9.49
C ARG A 71 -8.82 3.81 -10.66
N PRO A 72 -7.85 2.94 -10.97
CA PRO A 72 -7.97 2.00 -12.08
C PRO A 72 -9.12 1.01 -11.83
N GLU A 73 -9.81 0.62 -12.91
CA GLU A 73 -10.84 -0.42 -12.83
C GLU A 73 -10.24 -1.78 -12.45
N ILE A 74 -10.97 -2.54 -11.64
CA ILE A 74 -10.64 -3.93 -11.31
C ILE A 74 -11.89 -4.79 -11.39
N THR A 75 -11.71 -6.06 -11.72
CA THR A 75 -12.81 -7.05 -11.84
C THR A 75 -12.63 -8.25 -10.90
N THR A 76 -11.53 -8.29 -10.15
CA THR A 76 -11.23 -9.33 -9.17
C THR A 76 -10.53 -8.74 -7.94
N ASN A 77 -10.57 -9.46 -6.84
CA ASN A 77 -9.80 -9.18 -5.63
C ASN A 77 -8.59 -10.11 -5.47
N ASP A 78 -8.35 -11.06 -6.38
CA ASP A 78 -7.35 -12.15 -6.21
C ASP A 78 -5.90 -11.66 -6.07
N LYS A 79 -5.62 -10.41 -6.44
CA LYS A 79 -4.29 -9.80 -6.34
C LYS A 79 -4.36 -8.29 -6.18
N HIS A 80 -3.31 -7.72 -5.58
CA HIS A 80 -3.04 -6.29 -5.56
C HIS A 80 -2.19 -5.90 -6.77
N GLU A 81 -2.84 -5.64 -7.89
CA GLU A 81 -2.17 -5.22 -9.13
C GLU A 81 -3.09 -4.38 -10.00
N ALA A 82 -2.86 -3.06 -10.02
CA ALA A 82 -3.64 -2.13 -10.83
C ALA A 82 -2.86 -0.83 -11.07
N GLY A 83 -3.12 -0.18 -12.22
CA GLY A 83 -2.55 1.12 -12.60
C GLY A 83 -1.01 1.19 -12.57
N GLY A 84 -0.34 0.06 -12.82
CA GLY A 84 1.12 -0.05 -12.85
C GLY A 84 1.75 -0.45 -11.52
N LEU A 85 1.02 -0.46 -10.40
CA LEU A 85 1.52 -0.89 -9.10
C LEU A 85 1.12 -2.33 -8.81
N ALA A 86 2.09 -3.17 -8.42
CA ALA A 86 1.90 -4.57 -8.10
C ALA A 86 2.57 -4.91 -6.78
N TYR A 87 1.83 -5.56 -5.87
CA TYR A 87 2.36 -6.15 -4.64
C TYR A 87 2.44 -7.67 -4.77
N ARG A 88 3.48 -8.28 -4.20
CA ARG A 88 3.68 -9.73 -4.16
C ARG A 88 4.17 -10.17 -2.80
N VAL A 89 3.57 -11.24 -2.30
CA VAL A 89 4.10 -12.04 -1.21
C VAL A 89 5.09 -13.05 -1.81
N ASN A 90 6.39 -12.86 -1.57
CA ASN A 90 7.42 -13.77 -2.07
C ASN A 90 7.56 -14.99 -1.14
N GLU A 91 7.56 -14.73 0.17
CA GLU A 91 7.51 -15.73 1.22
C GLU A 91 6.73 -15.15 2.41
N PRO A 92 5.64 -15.80 2.85
CA PRO A 92 4.80 -15.24 3.91
C PRO A 92 5.56 -14.89 5.18
N PHE A 93 5.26 -13.70 5.70
CA PHE A 93 5.81 -13.07 6.89
C PHE A 93 7.34 -12.86 6.87
N LYS A 94 7.95 -12.97 5.69
CA LYS A 94 9.41 -12.93 5.51
C LYS A 94 9.85 -12.05 4.37
N SER A 95 9.18 -12.09 3.21
CA SER A 95 9.58 -11.27 2.07
C SER A 95 8.40 -10.90 1.20
N VAL A 96 8.33 -9.61 0.90
CA VAL A 96 7.32 -9.02 0.02
C VAL A 96 7.99 -8.06 -0.95
N SER A 97 7.38 -7.87 -2.11
CA SER A 97 7.83 -6.87 -3.07
C SER A 97 6.69 -5.97 -3.51
N MET A 98 7.04 -4.72 -3.84
CA MET A 98 6.14 -3.80 -4.49
C MET A 98 6.86 -3.15 -5.66
N LYS A 99 6.26 -3.26 -6.85
CA LYS A 99 6.82 -2.72 -8.09
C LYS A 99 5.86 -1.73 -8.70
N PHE A 100 6.38 -0.64 -9.22
CA PHE A 100 5.62 0.32 -10.01
C PHE A 100 6.29 0.50 -11.37
N ASP A 101 5.48 0.48 -12.42
CA ASP A 101 5.86 0.85 -13.77
C ASP A 101 4.70 1.68 -14.36
N GLY A 102 4.97 2.96 -14.61
CA GLY A 102 3.96 3.87 -15.15
C GLY A 102 4.46 5.30 -15.27
N GLU A 103 3.54 6.25 -15.14
CA GLU A 103 3.84 7.67 -15.14
C GLU A 103 3.66 8.27 -13.75
N ALA A 104 4.53 9.20 -13.37
CA ALA A 104 4.41 10.01 -12.16
C ALA A 104 4.30 11.50 -12.49
N LEU A 105 3.57 12.23 -11.65
CA LEU A 105 3.60 13.68 -11.60
C LEU A 105 4.85 14.11 -10.85
N LEU A 106 5.75 14.83 -11.50
CA LEU A 106 6.97 15.35 -10.89
C LEU A 106 6.72 16.75 -10.33
N LEU A 107 6.91 16.90 -9.02
CA LEU A 107 6.60 18.12 -8.28
C LEU A 107 7.91 18.80 -7.87
N ASP A 108 8.18 19.97 -8.47
CA ASP A 108 9.32 20.82 -8.07
C ASP A 108 9.09 21.44 -6.69
N ASP A 109 7.86 21.89 -6.42
CA ASP A 109 7.41 22.31 -5.09
C ASP A 109 6.32 21.35 -4.58
N PRO A 110 6.65 20.46 -3.62
CA PRO A 110 5.68 19.53 -3.04
C PRO A 110 4.49 20.19 -2.34
N GLN A 111 4.54 21.50 -2.05
CA GLN A 111 3.41 22.22 -1.45
C GLN A 111 2.14 22.16 -2.33
N ILE A 112 2.29 21.96 -3.65
CA ILE A 112 1.18 21.82 -4.60
C ILE A 112 0.24 20.64 -4.29
N LEU A 113 0.68 19.66 -3.48
CA LEU A 113 -0.18 18.59 -2.97
C LEU A 113 -1.38 19.11 -2.14
N ARG A 114 -1.28 20.33 -1.59
CA ARG A 114 -2.40 21.01 -0.90
C ARG A 114 -3.49 21.50 -1.85
N THR A 115 -3.20 21.57 -3.15
CA THR A 115 -4.13 21.95 -4.21
C THR A 115 -4.18 20.88 -5.31
N PRO A 116 -4.67 19.64 -5.01
CA PRO A 116 -4.54 18.49 -5.92
C PRO A 116 -5.08 18.73 -7.34
N ARG A 117 -6.17 19.49 -7.48
CA ARG A 117 -6.74 19.82 -8.80
C ARG A 117 -5.75 20.58 -9.69
N GLU A 118 -4.99 21.50 -9.09
CA GLU A 118 -3.97 22.26 -9.82
C GLU A 118 -2.77 21.36 -10.14
N MET A 119 -2.31 20.56 -9.17
CA MET A 119 -1.25 19.57 -9.38
C MET A 119 -1.54 18.67 -10.60
N PHE A 120 -2.72 18.06 -10.70
CA PHE A 120 -3.06 17.18 -11.82
C PHE A 120 -3.07 17.89 -13.18
N LYS A 121 -3.33 19.20 -13.18
CA LYS A 121 -3.41 20.04 -14.38
C LYS A 121 -2.04 20.48 -14.85
N THR A 122 -1.13 20.81 -13.93
CA THR A 122 0.12 21.52 -14.26
C THR A 122 1.39 20.72 -14.04
N ALA A 123 1.39 19.72 -13.15
CA ALA A 123 2.60 18.96 -12.90
C ALA A 123 3.00 18.16 -14.15
N PRO A 124 4.28 18.20 -14.56
CA PRO A 124 4.78 17.40 -15.67
C PRO A 124 4.63 15.91 -15.34
N ARG A 125 4.19 15.14 -16.34
CA ARG A 125 4.18 13.67 -16.28
C ARG A 125 5.49 13.14 -16.82
N VAL A 126 6.11 12.23 -16.08
CA VAL A 126 7.36 11.58 -16.48
C VAL A 126 7.22 10.06 -16.32
N PRO A 127 7.86 9.25 -17.18
CA PRO A 127 8.02 7.82 -16.94
C PRO A 127 8.67 7.59 -15.58
N CYS A 128 8.18 6.61 -14.84
CA CYS A 128 8.63 6.33 -13.49
C CYS A 128 8.51 4.84 -13.20
N GLU A 129 9.60 4.27 -12.69
CA GLU A 129 9.65 2.90 -12.22
C GLU A 129 10.29 2.83 -10.83
N PHE A 130 9.86 1.85 -10.03
CA PHE A 130 10.62 1.41 -8.86
C PHE A 130 10.42 -0.08 -8.61
N ASP A 131 11.42 -0.70 -7.99
CA ASP A 131 11.35 -2.06 -7.46
C ASP A 131 11.73 -2.02 -5.98
N PHE A 132 10.76 -2.27 -5.11
CA PHE A 132 10.94 -2.32 -3.67
C PHE A 132 10.89 -3.77 -3.20
N LEU A 133 11.94 -4.20 -2.50
CA LEU A 133 12.01 -5.49 -1.83
C LEU A 133 12.13 -5.26 -0.32
N ALA A 134 11.16 -5.79 0.42
CA ALA A 134 11.22 -5.89 1.87
C ALA A 134 11.61 -7.31 2.26
N THR A 135 12.58 -7.43 3.17
CA THR A 135 12.89 -8.67 3.89
C THR A 135 12.69 -8.40 5.37
N GLY A 136 11.91 -9.24 6.03
CA GLY A 136 11.51 -9.06 7.42
C GLY A 136 12.71 -9.03 8.36
N LEU A 137 12.82 -7.94 9.13
CA LEU A 137 13.86 -7.75 10.15
C LEU A 137 13.30 -7.78 11.57
N SER A 138 12.00 -7.50 11.74
CA SER A 138 11.30 -7.51 13.02
C SER A 138 10.13 -8.49 13.01
N PRO A 139 9.60 -8.89 14.19
CA PRO A 139 8.40 -9.71 14.26
C PRO A 139 7.19 -9.02 13.60
N MET A 140 6.28 -9.82 13.06
CA MET A 140 4.94 -9.34 12.68
C MET A 140 4.16 -8.91 13.93
N ASN A 141 3.45 -7.80 13.84
CA ASN A 141 2.61 -7.27 14.90
C ASN A 141 1.16 -7.20 14.42
N GLY A 142 0.24 -7.79 15.18
CA GLY A 142 -1.19 -7.85 14.86
C GLY A 142 -1.64 -9.27 14.50
N GLY A 143 -2.64 -9.35 13.63
CA GLY A 143 -3.36 -10.56 13.27
C GLY A 143 -4.82 -10.52 13.70
N GLU A 144 -5.47 -11.67 13.70
CA GLU A 144 -6.86 -11.83 14.14
C GLU A 144 -6.94 -11.95 15.68
N PRO A 145 -7.78 -11.14 16.36
CA PRO A 145 -8.00 -11.29 17.80
C PRO A 145 -8.56 -12.67 18.15
N THR A 146 -7.93 -13.38 19.09
CA THR A 146 -8.36 -14.73 19.50
C THR A 146 -9.40 -14.74 20.62
N ASP A 147 -9.64 -13.58 21.25
CA ASP A 147 -10.58 -13.42 22.36
C ASP A 147 -11.51 -12.23 22.10
N PRO A 148 -12.82 -12.37 22.37
CA PRO A 148 -13.73 -11.23 22.29
C PRO A 148 -13.47 -10.07 23.25
N GLY A 149 -12.66 -10.24 24.29
CA GLY A 149 -12.24 -9.14 25.16
C GLY A 149 -10.99 -8.41 24.66
N ALA A 150 -10.33 -8.88 23.59
CA ALA A 150 -9.07 -8.31 23.13
C ALA A 150 -9.23 -6.87 22.61
N GLU A 151 -8.44 -5.95 23.17
CA GLU A 151 -8.31 -4.59 22.66
C GLU A 151 -7.67 -4.64 21.27
N THR A 152 -8.38 -4.14 20.26
CA THR A 152 -7.94 -4.18 18.86
C THR A 152 -7.13 -2.94 18.50
N MET A 153 -5.99 -3.13 17.81
CA MET A 153 -5.13 -2.01 17.41
C MET A 153 -5.83 -0.99 16.49
N TYR A 154 -6.79 -1.45 15.67
CA TYR A 154 -7.44 -0.64 14.64
C TYR A 154 -8.97 -0.70 14.66
N GLY A 155 -9.57 -1.16 15.77
CA GLY A 155 -11.00 -1.38 15.89
C GLY A 155 -11.42 -2.77 15.39
N ARG A 156 -12.34 -3.39 16.12
CA ARG A 156 -12.72 -4.80 15.91
C ARG A 156 -13.54 -5.02 14.64
N ASP A 157 -14.32 -4.01 14.26
CA ASP A 157 -15.27 -4.09 13.15
C ASP A 157 -14.71 -3.50 11.85
N PHE A 158 -13.45 -3.05 11.86
CA PHE A 158 -12.87 -2.30 10.74
C PHE A 158 -11.82 -3.09 9.95
N SER A 159 -11.30 -4.20 10.49
CA SER A 159 -10.19 -4.90 9.85
C SER A 159 -10.22 -6.42 10.08
N LEU A 160 -9.87 -7.17 9.05
CA LEU A 160 -9.72 -8.62 9.05
C LEU A 160 -8.23 -8.93 8.96
N GLY A 161 -7.71 -9.77 9.87
CA GLY A 161 -6.32 -10.23 9.83
C GLY A 161 -5.28 -9.10 9.79
N HIS A 162 -5.54 -7.94 10.40
CA HIS A 162 -4.66 -6.77 10.23
C HIS A 162 -3.33 -6.94 10.96
N PHE A 163 -2.23 -6.84 10.23
CA PHE A 163 -0.88 -6.85 10.79
C PHE A 163 0.03 -5.81 10.11
N ASN A 164 1.19 -5.59 10.70
CA ASN A 164 2.27 -4.81 10.13
C ASN A 164 3.64 -5.38 10.54
N GLN A 165 4.67 -4.96 9.81
CA GLN A 165 6.07 -5.22 10.14
C GLN A 165 6.86 -3.95 9.99
N HIS A 166 7.72 -3.66 10.96
CA HIS A 166 8.70 -2.59 10.85
C HIS A 166 10.02 -3.16 10.28
N ILE A 167 10.64 -2.43 9.37
CA ILE A 167 11.91 -2.81 8.73
C ILE A 167 12.92 -1.72 9.01
#